data_AF-A0A8S3KA65-F1
#
_entry.id   AF-A0A8S3KA65-F1
#
_cell.length_a   1.000
_cell.length_b   1.000
_cell.length_c   1.000
_cell.angle_alpha   90.00
_cell.angle_beta   90.00
_cell.angle_gamma   90.00
#
_symmetry.space_group_name_H-M   'P 1'
#
loop_
_entity.id
_entity.type
_entity.pdbx_description
1 polymer ?
#
loop_
_entity_poly.entity_id
_entity_poly.type
_entity_poly.pdbx_seq_one_letter_code
_entity_poly.pdbx_strand_id
1 'polypeptide(L)'
;MEQEKKLSEFYGKSNQKWDLIYRGSRDGFDSNAFHTRCDNQGSTMTVVRSTNNYLFGGYASVGWTSAYGAYINDPRAFLFTLTNP
;
A
#
# COMPACT_ATOMS: atom_id res chain seq x y z
N MET A 1 0.32 -15.19 -6.74
CA MET A 1 1.57 -15.91 -6.46
C MET A 1 2.79 -15.11 -6.90
N GLU A 2 2.94 -14.77 -8.19
CA GLU A 2 4.15 -14.04 -8.64
C GLU A 2 4.25 -12.59 -8.11
N GLN A 3 3.17 -11.79 -8.19
CA GLN A 3 3.22 -10.42 -7.66
C GLN A 3 3.45 -10.38 -6.15
N GLU A 4 2.83 -11.30 -5.40
CA GLU A 4 2.99 -11.41 -3.94
C GLU A 4 4.44 -11.74 -3.53
N LYS A 5 5.16 -12.51 -4.35
CA LYS A 5 6.59 -12.74 -4.16
C LYS A 5 7.40 -11.46 -4.36
N LYS A 6 7.13 -10.69 -5.42
CA LYS A 6 7.78 -9.39 -5.65
C LYS A 6 7.51 -8.39 -4.52
N LEU A 7 6.28 -8.35 -4.02
CA LEU A 7 5.91 -7.58 -2.83
C LEU A 7 6.77 -7.97 -1.60
N SER A 8 6.98 -9.26 -1.38
CA SER A 8 7.81 -9.80 -0.30
C SER A 8 9.30 -9.49 -0.49
N GLU A 9 9.78 -9.49 -1.74
CA GLU A 9 11.14 -9.06 -2.10
C GLU A 9 11.35 -7.56 -1.83
N PHE A 10 10.42 -6.69 -2.23
CA PHE A 10 10.49 -5.26 -1.92
C PHE A 10 10.52 -4.98 -0.42
N TYR A 11 9.76 -5.75 0.37
CA TYR A 11 9.77 -5.64 1.82
C TYR A 11 11.05 -6.21 2.47
N GLY A 12 11.82 -7.02 1.74
CA GLY A 12 13.05 -7.65 2.24
C GLY A 12 12.82 -8.90 3.09
N LYS A 13 11.64 -9.53 3.01
CA LYS A 13 11.33 -10.77 3.75
C LYS A 13 10.52 -11.73 2.89
N SER A 14 11.15 -12.83 2.49
CA SER A 14 10.61 -13.82 1.54
C SER A 14 9.31 -14.51 1.97
N ASN A 15 9.07 -14.64 3.27
CA ASN A 15 7.87 -15.28 3.83
C ASN A 15 6.96 -14.27 4.56
N GLN A 16 6.82 -13.07 3.99
CA GLN A 16 5.94 -12.07 4.54
C GLN A 16 4.47 -12.49 4.36
N LYS A 17 3.70 -12.43 5.45
CA LYS A 17 2.25 -12.59 5.41
C LYS A 17 1.61 -11.22 5.22
N TRP A 18 0.66 -11.14 4.30
CA TRP A 18 -0.03 -9.90 3.96
C TRP A 18 -1.50 -10.01 4.36
N ASP A 19 -1.97 -9.04 5.15
CA ASP A 19 -3.37 -8.91 5.50
C ASP A 19 -4.03 -7.83 4.63
N LEU A 20 -5.10 -8.20 3.92
CA LEU A 20 -5.84 -7.27 3.08
C LEU A 20 -6.80 -6.40 3.92
N ILE A 21 -6.31 -5.25 4.39
CA ILE A 21 -7.07 -4.32 5.22
C ILE A 21 -8.04 -3.43 4.41
N TYR A 22 -7.73 -3.12 3.15
CA TYR A 22 -8.52 -2.25 2.28
C TYR A 22 -8.43 -2.68 0.82
N ARG A 23 -9.56 -2.60 0.10
CA ARG A 23 -9.66 -2.79 -1.35
C ARG A 23 -10.72 -1.85 -1.91
N GLY A 24 -10.33 -0.90 -2.76
CA GLY A 24 -11.26 0.12 -3.29
C GLY A 24 -12.54 -0.44 -3.95
N SER A 25 -12.42 -1.56 -4.68
CA SER A 25 -13.60 -2.22 -5.29
C SER A 25 -14.53 -2.93 -4.30
N ARG A 26 -14.11 -3.15 -3.06
CA ARG A 26 -14.91 -3.72 -1.97
C ARG A 26 -15.41 -2.63 -1.02
N ASP A 27 -14.53 -1.68 -0.70
CA ASP A 27 -14.68 -0.78 0.44
C ASP A 27 -15.04 0.66 0.05
N GLY A 28 -15.00 0.99 -1.25
CA GLY A 28 -15.14 2.36 -1.75
C GLY A 28 -13.78 2.98 -2.09
N PHE A 29 -13.74 3.91 -3.05
CA PHE A 29 -12.51 4.56 -3.52
C PHE A 29 -12.25 5.92 -2.87
N ASP A 30 -13.13 6.38 -1.99
CA ASP A 30 -12.96 7.66 -1.30
C ASP A 30 -11.91 7.58 -0.18
N SER A 31 -11.37 8.74 0.18
CA SER A 31 -10.34 8.84 1.22
C SER A 31 -10.86 8.39 2.59
N ASN A 32 -12.14 8.62 2.88
CA ASN A 32 -12.74 8.24 4.16
C ASN A 32 -12.79 6.72 4.32
N ALA A 33 -13.15 5.97 3.27
CA ALA A 33 -13.10 4.52 3.24
C ALA A 33 -11.68 3.97 3.46
N PHE A 34 -10.68 4.61 2.86
CA PHE A 34 -9.28 4.27 3.10
C PHE A 34 -8.87 4.52 4.56
N HIS A 35 -9.07 5.73 5.07
CA HIS A 35 -8.65 6.12 6.42
C HIS A 35 -9.37 5.31 7.51
N THR A 36 -10.66 5.00 7.33
CA THR A 36 -11.42 4.14 8.26
C THR A 36 -10.79 2.76 8.43
N ARG A 37 -10.05 2.26 7.43
CA ARG A 37 -9.46 0.91 7.42
C ARG A 37 -7.96 0.88 7.60
N CYS A 38 -7.24 1.90 7.12
CA CYS A 38 -5.79 1.91 7.06
C CYS A 38 -5.13 2.72 8.18
N ASP A 39 -5.88 3.61 8.84
CA ASP A 39 -5.33 4.37 9.95
C ASP A 39 -4.89 3.45 11.10
N ASN A 40 -3.74 3.78 11.68
CA ASN A 40 -3.14 3.08 12.81
C ASN A 40 -2.85 1.57 12.58
N GLN A 41 -2.88 1.08 11.34
CA GLN A 41 -2.57 -0.33 11.01
C GLN A 41 -1.06 -0.62 10.95
N GLY A 42 -0.22 0.39 11.16
CA GLY A 42 1.23 0.28 10.99
C GLY A 42 1.66 0.39 9.53
N SER A 43 2.79 -0.23 9.16
CA SER A 43 3.33 -0.16 7.81
C SER A 43 2.38 -0.80 6.79
N THR A 44 2.18 -0.16 5.65
CA THR A 44 1.30 -0.66 4.59
C THR A 44 2.03 -0.73 3.26
N MET A 45 1.61 -1.70 2.44
CA MET A 45 1.94 -1.71 1.02
C MET A 45 0.66 -1.51 0.23
N THR A 46 0.63 -0.42 -0.54
CA THR A 46 -0.52 -0.06 -1.37
C THR A 46 -0.25 -0.52 -2.79
N VAL A 47 -1.21 -1.22 -3.39
CA VAL A 47 -1.17 -1.65 -4.79
C VAL A 47 -2.32 -1.00 -5.54
N VAL A 48 -1.99 -0.32 -6.63
CA VAL A 48 -2.92 0.34 -7.55
C VAL A 48 -2.94 -0.43 -8.86
N ARG A 49 -4.16 -0.69 -9.36
CA ARG A 49 -4.38 -1.18 -10.72
C ARG A 49 -5.00 -0.07 -11.57
N SER A 50 -4.30 0.38 -12.60
CA SER A 50 -4.83 1.38 -13.54
C SER A 50 -5.89 0.80 -14.47
N THR A 51 -6.58 1.69 -15.19
CA THR A 51 -7.51 1.32 -16.28
C THR A 51 -6.83 0.54 -17.41
N ASN A 52 -5.52 0.75 -17.60
CA ASN A 52 -4.71 0.05 -18.60
C ASN A 52 -4.05 -1.23 -18.03
N ASN A 53 -4.49 -1.72 -16.87
CA ASN A 53 -3.97 -2.91 -16.19
C ASN A 53 -2.49 -2.83 -15.73
N TYR A 54 -1.95 -1.61 -15.59
CA TYR A 54 -0.65 -1.40 -14.94
C TYR A 54 -0.80 -1.51 -13.42
N LEU A 55 0.16 -2.20 -12.81
CA LEU A 55 0.24 -2.47 -11.39
C LEU A 55 1.45 -1.74 -10.83
N PHE A 56 1.20 -0.82 -9.91
CA PHE A 56 2.23 -0.02 -9.25
C PHE A 56 1.76 0.34 -7.85
N GLY A 57 2.60 1.01 -7.08
CA GLY A 57 2.23 1.41 -5.74
C GLY A 57 3.39 1.94 -4.93
N GLY A 58 3.24 1.83 -3.62
CA GLY A 58 4.25 2.27 -2.68
C GLY A 58 4.12 1.59 -1.34
N TYR A 59 5.23 1.61 -0.63
CA TYR A 59 5.34 1.18 0.76
C TYR A 59 5.45 2.42 1.65
N ALA A 60 4.65 2.43 2.71
CA ALA A 60 4.78 3.36 3.82
C ALA A 60 5.15 2.56 5.06
N SER A 61 6.29 2.88 5.66
CA SER A 61 6.79 2.27 6.88
C SER A 61 6.17 2.89 8.13
N VAL A 62 5.74 4.14 8.02
CA VAL A 62 4.93 4.83 9.03
C VAL A 62 3.45 4.64 8.73
N GLY A 63 2.66 4.35 9.76
CA GLY A 63 1.22 4.11 9.63
C GLY A 63 0.45 5.37 9.27
N TRP A 64 -0.66 5.18 8.56
CA TRP A 64 -1.59 6.26 8.21
C TRP A 64 -2.30 6.80 9.45
N THR A 65 -2.67 8.08 9.38
CA THR A 65 -3.42 8.76 10.44
C THR A 65 -4.27 9.88 9.85
N SER A 66 -5.49 10.04 10.36
CA SER A 66 -6.37 11.19 10.11
C SER A 66 -6.06 12.39 11.02
N ALA A 67 -5.03 12.31 11.87
CA ALA A 67 -4.61 13.45 12.68
C ALA A 67 -4.23 14.63 11.77
N TYR A 68 -4.74 15.82 12.08
CA TYR A 68 -4.48 17.02 11.29
C TYR A 68 -2.98 17.33 11.22
N GLY A 69 -2.49 17.49 9.99
CA GLY A 69 -1.42 18.43 9.66
C GLY A 69 0.00 17.99 9.96
N ALA A 70 0.58 17.19 9.06
CA ALA A 70 1.91 17.41 8.48
C ALA A 70 2.23 16.30 7.48
N TYR A 71 3.12 16.59 6.53
CA TYR A 71 3.87 15.54 5.87
C TYR A 71 4.67 14.76 6.93
N ILE A 72 4.61 13.43 6.86
CA ILE A 72 5.41 12.57 7.71
C ILE A 72 6.66 12.16 6.93
N ASN A 73 7.84 12.46 7.49
CA ASN A 73 9.09 11.96 6.93
C ASN A 73 9.18 10.45 7.14
N ASP A 74 9.33 9.71 6.04
CA ASP A 74 9.54 8.28 6.06
C ASP A 74 10.72 7.90 5.16
N PRO A 75 11.93 7.77 5.71
CA PRO A 75 13.13 7.45 4.92
C PRO A 75 13.13 6.01 4.39
N ARG A 76 12.19 5.17 4.83
CA ARG A 76 12.02 3.80 4.33
C ARG A 76 10.88 3.69 3.32
N ALA A 77 10.16 4.77 3.05
CA ALA A 77 9.13 4.77 2.02
C ALA A 77 9.76 4.63 0.63
N PHE A 78 9.11 3.86 -0.23
CA PHE A 78 9.53 3.70 -1.62
C PHE A 78 8.33 3.49 -2.53
N LEU A 79 8.50 3.83 -3.80
CA LEU A 79 7.56 3.54 -4.88
C LEU A 79 8.04 2.33 -5.66
N PHE A 80 7.10 1.58 -6.23
CA PHE A 80 7.41 0.43 -7.07
C PHE A 80 6.44 0.29 -8.24
N THR A 81 6.88 -0.46 -9.24
CA THR A 81 6.07 -0.94 -10.37
C THR A 81 6.18 -2.46 -10.45
N LEU A 82 5.07 -3.11 -10.77
CA LEU A 82 4.96 -4.55 -10.99
C LEU A 82 4.69 -4.88 -12.46
N THR A 83 3.93 -4.01 -13.15
CA THR A 83 3.70 -4.07 -14.59
C THR A 83 3.77 -2.65 -15.17
N ASN A 84 4.67 -2.46 -16.13
CA ASN A 84 4.89 -1.19 -16.82
C ASN A 84 3.98 -1.06 -18.06
N PRO A 85 3.83 0.17 -18.59
CA PRO A 85 3.43 0.39 -19.99
C PRO A 85 4.31 -0.33 -21.00
#